data_AF-A0A497IYF2-F1
#
_entry.id   AF-A0A497IYF2-F1
#
_cell.length_a   1.000
_cell.length_b   1.000
_cell.length_c   1.000
_cell.angle_alpha   90.00
_cell.angle_beta   90.00
_cell.angle_gamma   90.00
#
_symmetry.space_group_name_H-M   'P 1'
#
loop_
_entity.id
_entity.type
_entity.pdbx_description
1 polymer ?
#
loop_
_entity_poly.entity_id
_entity_poly.type
_entity_poly.pdbx_seq_one_letter_code
_entity_poly.pdbx_strand_id
1 'polypeptide(L)' 'EKALILERGSTVLDAAARIHKSFVKTFKYAKIWSERLPYSPMRVGKDFILEDGDVIEIKA' A
#
# COMPACT_ATOMS: atom_id res chain seq x y z
N GLU A 1 -13.79 -4.00 -10.14
CA GLU A 1 -12.48 -3.75 -9.48
C GLU A 1 -11.66 -5.03 -9.39
N LYS A 2 -10.32 -4.97 -9.49
CA LYS A 2 -9.44 -6.13 -9.21
C LYS A 2 -8.73 -5.87 -7.89
N ALA A 3 -8.99 -6.72 -6.89
CA ALA A 3 -8.21 -6.74 -5.66
C ALA A 3 -6.82 -7.31 -5.94
N LEU A 4 -5.79 -6.72 -5.34
CA LEU A 4 -4.44 -7.24 -5.42
C LEU A 4 -4.26 -8.28 -4.31
N ILE A 5 -4.08 -9.55 -4.68
CA ILE A 5 -3.80 -10.61 -3.71
C ILE A 5 -2.32 -10.58 -3.37
N LEU A 6 -2.03 -10.34 -2.10
CA LEU A 6 -0.70 -10.27 -1.50
C LEU A 6 -0.55 -11.31 -0.39
N GLU A 7 0.68 -11.71 -0.11
CA GLU A 7 0.96 -12.58 1.03
C GLU A 7 0.83 -11.80 2.34
N ARG A 8 0.45 -12.49 3.41
CA ARG A 8 0.31 -11.86 4.73
C ARG A 8 1.67 -11.32 5.17
N GLY A 9 1.70 -10.06 5.61
CA GLY A 9 2.94 -9.36 5.94
C GLY A 9 3.57 -8.59 4.79
N SER A 10 2.94 -8.57 3.60
CA SER A 10 3.39 -7.74 2.48
C SER A 10 3.37 -6.26 2.82
N THR A 11 4.36 -5.54 2.32
CA THR A 11 4.44 -4.09 2.51
C THR A 11 3.76 -3.33 1.37
N VAL A 12 3.56 -2.03 1.57
CA VAL A 12 3.19 -1.09 0.50
C VAL A 12 4.14 -1.20 -0.70
N LEU A 13 5.44 -1.41 -0.45
CA LEU A 13 6.43 -1.55 -1.51
C LEU A 13 6.24 -2.85 -2.31
N ASP A 14 5.93 -3.95 -1.65
CA ASP A 14 5.61 -5.23 -2.31
C ASP A 14 4.37 -5.10 -3.19
N ALA A 15 3.35 -4.38 -2.71
CA ALA A 15 2.16 -4.07 -3.49
C ALA A 15 2.53 -3.25 -4.76
N ALA A 16 3.34 -2.21 -4.60
CA ALA A 16 3.82 -1.38 -5.70
C ALA A 16 4.66 -2.19 -6.71
N ALA A 17 5.54 -3.08 -6.22
CA ALA A 17 6.38 -3.94 -7.04
C ALA A 17 5.56 -4.92 -7.89
N ARG A 18 4.46 -5.43 -7.34
CA ARG A 18 3.55 -6.37 -7.98
C ARG A 18 2.70 -5.71 -9.08
N ILE A 19 2.44 -4.41 -8.97
CA ILE A 19 1.87 -3.61 -10.06
C ILE A 19 2.92 -3.35 -11.14
N HIS A 20 4.02 -2.70 -10.78
CA HIS A 20 5.15 -2.47 -11.69
C HIS A 20 6.41 -2.02 -10.93
N LYS A 21 7.58 -2.54 -11.32
CA LYS A 21 8.88 -2.19 -10.70
C LYS A 21 9.22 -0.69 -10.75
N SER A 22 8.63 0.07 -11.68
CA SER A 22 8.82 1.52 -11.76
C SER A 22 8.26 2.25 -10.53
N PHE A 23 7.13 1.79 -9.98
CA PHE A 23 6.52 2.42 -8.80
C PHE A 23 7.43 2.35 -7.58
N VAL A 24 8.22 1.28 -7.45
CA VAL A 24 9.21 1.12 -6.38
C VAL A 24 10.30 2.19 -6.47
N LYS A 25 10.73 2.54 -7.70
CA LYS A 25 11.81 3.52 -7.93
C LYS A 25 11.35 4.95 -7.75
N THR A 26 10.12 5.26 -8.12
CA THR A 26 9.56 6.63 -8.03
C THR A 26 8.71 6.84 -6.79
N PHE A 27 8.58 5.85 -5.91
CA PHE A 27 7.73 5.92 -4.72
C PHE A 27 8.03 7.17 -3.86
N LYS A 28 7.02 8.03 -3.65
CA LYS A 28 7.09 9.17 -2.74
C LYS A 28 6.44 8.85 -1.41
N TYR A 29 5.19 8.41 -1.44
CA TYR A 29 4.41 8.02 -0.28
C TYR A 29 3.18 7.22 -0.72
N ALA A 30 2.54 6.53 0.20
CA ALA A 30 1.20 6.00 -0.02
C ALA A 30 0.22 6.59 0.98
N LYS A 31 -1.05 6.65 0.59
CA LYS A 31 -2.16 6.88 1.51
C LYS A 31 -2.90 5.58 1.73
N ILE A 32 -3.28 5.32 2.96
CA ILE A 32 -4.06 4.15 3.32
C ILE A 32 -5.40 4.57 3.91
N TRP A 33 -6.46 3.89 3.49
CA TRP A 33 -7.77 3.92 4.11
C TRP A 33 -8.01 2.55 4.71
N SER A 34 -8.15 2.52 6.02
CA SER A 34 -8.46 1.32 6.76
C SER A 34 -9.32 1.67 7.96
N GLU A 35 -10.30 0.81 8.24
CA GLU A 35 -11.18 0.96 9.41
C GLU A 35 -10.43 0.67 10.73
N ARG A 36 -9.29 -0.05 10.65
CA ARG A 36 -8.44 -0.35 11.82
C ARG A 36 -7.63 0.85 12.30
N LEU A 37 -7.42 1.85 11.44
CA LEU A 37 -6.62 3.01 11.77
C LEU A 37 -7.48 4.08 12.44
N PRO A 38 -6.97 4.75 13.50
CA PRO A 38 -7.71 5.81 14.18
C PRO A 38 -7.97 7.02 13.27
N TYR A 39 -7.16 7.19 12.22
CA TYR A 39 -7.31 8.25 11.23
C TYR A 39 -7.12 7.68 9.82
N SER A 40 -8.12 7.88 8.96
CA SER A 40 -8.09 7.50 7.54
C SER A 40 -8.56 8.70 6.69
N PRO A 41 -7.81 9.12 5.66
CA PRO A 41 -6.56 8.53 5.18
C PRO A 41 -5.33 8.90 6.00
N MET A 42 -4.45 7.92 6.20
CA MET A 42 -3.12 8.14 6.79
C MET A 42 -2.04 8.07 5.71
N ARG A 43 -1.02 8.93 5.80
CA ARG A 43 0.18 8.81 4.97
C ARG A 43 1.11 7.77 5.56
N VAL A 44 1.47 6.78 4.77
CA VAL A 44 2.36 5.69 5.15
C VAL A 44 3.58 5.63 4.24
N GLY A 45 4.67 5.12 4.81
CA GLY A 45 5.89 4.81 4.08
C GLY A 45 5.80 3.51 3.30
N LYS A 46 6.89 3.18 2.62
CA LYS A 46 7.04 1.96 1.83
C LYS A 46 7.06 0.68 2.68
N ASP A 47 7.55 0.77 3.91
CA ASP A 47 7.71 -0.35 4.85
C ASP A 47 6.43 -0.66 5.66
N PHE A 48 5.32 0.03 5.38
CA PHE A 48 4.07 -0.20 6.10
C PHE A 48 3.44 -1.53 5.68
N ILE A 49 3.05 -2.34 6.67
CA ILE A 49 2.48 -3.67 6.48
C ILE A 49 0.98 -3.56 6.18
N LEU A 50 0.58 -4.13 5.05
CA LEU A 50 -0.81 -4.19 4.62
C LEU A 50 -1.54 -5.36 5.27
N GLU A 51 -2.81 -5.13 5.57
CA GLU A 51 -3.75 -6.15 6.02
C GLU A 51 -4.93 -6.29 5.05
N ASP A 52 -5.70 -7.36 5.25
CA ASP A 52 -6.89 -7.62 4.46
C ASP A 52 -7.92 -6.49 4.64
N GLY A 53 -8.53 -6.07 3.54
CA GLY A 53 -9.46 -4.93 3.53
C GLY A 53 -8.82 -3.55 3.49
N ASP A 54 -7.49 -3.43 3.54
CA ASP A 54 -6.82 -2.14 3.40
C ASP A 54 -6.90 -1.63 1.95
N VAL A 55 -7.30 -0.36 1.79
CA VAL A 55 -7.25 0.34 0.51
C VAL A 55 -6.05 1.27 0.50
N ILE A 56 -5.17 1.13 -0.50
CA ILE A 56 -3.99 1.97 -0.65
C ILE A 56 -3.98 2.78 -1.95
N GLU A 57 -3.50 4.01 -1.87
CA GLU A 57 -3.16 4.86 -3.01
C GLU A 57 -1.66 5.09 -3.00
N ILE A 58 -0.97 4.61 -4.04
CA ILE A 58 0.47 4.83 -4.23
C ILE A 58 0.69 6.12 -5.01
N LYS A 59 1.50 7.03 -4.48
CA LYS A 59 2.03 8.18 -5.22
C LYS A 59 3.49 7.93 -5.57
N ALA A 60 3.71 7.66 -6.85
CA ALA A 60 5.00 7.64 -7.54
C ALA A 60 5.28 9.01 -8.19
#